data_AF-A0A7J9H4T6-F1
#
_entry.id   AF-A0A7J9H4T6-F1
#
_cell.length_a   1.000
_cell.length_b   1.000
_cell.length_c   1.000
_cell.angle_alpha   90.00
_cell.angle_beta   90.00
_cell.angle_gamma   90.00
#
_symmetry.space_group_name_H-M   'P 1'
#
loop_
_entity.id
_entity.type
_entity.pdbx_description
1 polymer ?
#
loop_
_entity_poly.entity_id
_entity_poly.type
_entity_poly.pdbx_seq_one_letter_code
_entity_poly.pdbx_strand_id
1 'polypeptide(L)' 'MLFRHSRKPWSKFINADNQHLVSLEAIDFLDKLLRYDHQERLTAKEAMVHPYFSQVRAAESCRMRSQ' A
#
# COMPACT_ATOMS: atom_id res chain seq x y z
N MET A 1 3.82 33.32 4.80
CA MET A 1 4.53 32.62 3.71
C MET A 1 4.14 31.15 3.82
N LEU A 2 3.29 30.64 2.93
CA LEU A 2 2.96 29.21 2.92
C LEU A 2 4.25 28.44 2.61
N PHE A 3 4.69 27.62 3.56
CA PHE A 3 5.87 26.79 3.41
C PHE A 3 5.62 25.82 2.24
N ARG A 4 6.37 25.96 1.14
CA ARG A 4 6.27 25.06 -0.02
C ARG A 4 7.02 23.78 0.30
N HIS A 5 6.28 22.71 0.57
CA HIS A 5 6.86 21.37 0.69
C HIS A 5 6.64 20.60 -0.60
N SER A 6 7.73 20.14 -1.23
CA SER A 6 7.67 19.24 -2.37
C SER A 6 7.29 17.83 -1.92
N ARG A 7 6.63 17.08 -2.81
CA ARG A 7 6.37 15.65 -2.61
C ARG A 7 7.69 14.91 -2.48
N LYS A 8 7.88 14.23 -1.35
CA LYS A 8 9.07 13.41 -1.09
C LYS A 8 8.82 12.00 -1.64
N PRO A 9 9.81 11.38 -2.32
CA PRO A 9 9.69 9.99 -2.71
C PRO A 9 9.64 9.10 -1.47
N TRP A 10 8.88 8.00 -1.55
CA TRP A 10 8.72 7.08 -0.43
C TRP A 10 10.03 6.41 0.02
N SER A 11 11.00 6.28 -0.91
CA SER A 11 12.35 5.79 -0.62
C SER A 11 13.08 6.56 0.48
N LYS A 12 12.74 7.84 0.68
CA LYS A 12 13.31 8.66 1.75
C LYS A 12 12.95 8.18 3.17
N PHE A 13 11.89 7.39 3.29
CA PHE A 13 11.43 6.86 4.58
C PHE A 13 11.90 5.41 4.82
N ILE A 14 12.67 4.83 3.90
CA ILE A 14 13.24 3.49 4.04
C ILE A 14 14.53 3.57 4.87
N ASN A 15 14.63 2.75 5.90
CA ASN A 15 15.79 2.59 6.77
C ASN A 15 16.11 1.09 6.94
N ALA A 16 17.25 0.77 7.59
CA ALA A 16 17.67 -0.62 7.77
C ALA A 16 16.64 -1.47 8.55
N ASP A 17 15.90 -0.84 9.46
CA ASP A 17 14.91 -1.52 10.29
C ASP A 17 13.63 -1.86 9.54
N ASN A 18 13.21 -1.05 8.55
CA ASN A 18 11.96 -1.24 7.82
C ASN A 18 12.13 -1.78 6.40
N GLN A 19 13.36 -1.87 5.89
CA GLN A 19 13.64 -2.29 4.53
C GLN A 19 13.02 -3.66 4.19
N HIS A 20 12.98 -4.58 5.16
CA HIS A 20 12.38 -5.91 4.98
C HIS A 20 10.84 -5.90 4.88
N LEU A 21 10.20 -4.82 5.31
CA LEU A 21 8.74 -4.60 5.22
C LEU A 21 8.36 -3.82 3.96
N VAL A 22 9.33 -3.19 3.29
CA VAL A 22 9.07 -2.32 2.15
C VAL A 22 9.23 -3.11 0.84
N SER A 23 8.11 -3.36 0.18
CA SER A 23 8.06 -3.87 -1.19
C SER A 23 7.53 -2.81 -2.16
N LEU A 24 7.81 -2.96 -3.46
CA LEU A 24 7.29 -2.06 -4.49
C LEU A 24 5.75 -2.02 -4.47
N GLU A 25 5.12 -3.18 -4.24
CA GLU A 25 3.67 -3.31 -4.14
C GLU A 25 3.11 -2.62 -2.89
N ALA A 26 3.83 -2.65 -1.76
CA ALA A 26 3.43 -1.95 -0.53
C ALA A 26 3.44 -0.42 -0.73
N ILE A 27 4.46 0.08 -1.40
CA ILE A 27 4.62 1.52 -1.67
C ILE A 27 3.60 2.01 -2.69
N ASP A 28 3.34 1.23 -3.74
CA ASP A 28 2.29 1.52 -4.73
C ASP A 28 0.90 1.54 -4.08
N PHE A 29 0.62 0.58 -3.19
CA PHE A 29 -0.61 0.57 -2.41
C PHE A 29 -0.77 1.83 -1.55
N LEU A 30 0.29 2.20 -0.83
CA LEU A 30 0.30 3.37 0.03
C LEU A 30 0.11 4.67 -0.76
N ASP A 31 0.70 4.77 -1.96
CA ASP A 31 0.57 5.95 -2.82
C ASP A 31 -0.85 6.21 -3.31
N LYS A 32 -1.59 5.13 -3.61
CA LYS A 32 -2.98 5.20 -4.06
C LYS A 32 -3.97 5.46 -2.92
N LEU A 33 -3.55 5.26 -1.66
CA LEU A 33 -4.36 5.61 -0.48
C LEU A 33 -4.10 7.04 -0.01
N LEU A 34 -2.84 7.47 0.02
CA LEU A 34 -2.44 8.78 0.55
C LEU A 34 -2.52 9.87 -0.53
N ARG A 35 -3.73 10.06 -1.07
CA ARG A 35 -4.08 11.14 -2.00
C ARG A 35 -4.77 12.29 -1.28
N TYR A 36 -4.40 13.52 -1.67
CA TYR A 36 -5.04 14.72 -1.15
C TYR A 36 -6.52 14.76 -1.53
N ASP A 37 -6.82 14.55 -2.82
CA ASP A 37 -8.19 14.35 -3.28
C ASP A 37 -8.73 13.03 -2.75
N HIS A 38 -9.90 13.09 -2.11
CA HIS A 38 -10.55 11.91 -1.54
C HIS A 38 -11.15 11.00 -2.61
N GLN A 39 -11.48 11.53 -3.80
CA GLN A 39 -12.05 10.75 -4.90
C GLN A 39 -10.99 9.88 -5.58
N GLU A 40 -9.72 10.29 -5.53
CA GLU A 40 -8.60 9.49 -6.05
C GLU A 40 -8.16 8.37 -5.11
N ARG A 41 -8.64 8.35 -3.87
CA ARG A 41 -8.28 7.30 -2.91
C ARG A 41 -8.94 6.00 -3.32
N LEU A 42 -8.17 4.91 -3.26
CA LEU A 42 -8.73 3.58 -3.42
C LEU A 42 -9.86 3.34 -2.42
N THR A 43 -10.98 2.83 -2.93
CA THR A 43 -12.05 2.32 -2.07
C THR A 43 -11.60 1.05 -1.35
N ALA A 44 -12.26 0.69 -0.24
CA ALA A 44 -11.94 -0.53 0.50
C ALA A 44 -12.02 -1.78 -0.38
N LYS A 45 -13.00 -1.85 -1.28
CA LYS A 45 -13.17 -2.97 -2.20
C LYS A 45 -12.01 -3.08 -3.19
N GLU A 46 -11.55 -1.96 -3.74
CA GLU A 46 -10.39 -1.95 -4.65
C GLU A 46 -9.08 -2.26 -3.91
N ALA A 47 -8.95 -1.74 -2.68
CA ALA A 47 -7.79 -2.00 -1.82
C ALA A 47 -7.63 -3.50 -1.52
N MET A 48 -8.71 -4.24 -1.26
CA MET A 48 -8.67 -5.68 -1.00
C MET A 48 -8.16 -6.50 -2.19
N VAL A 49 -8.34 -6.02 -3.42
CA VAL A 49 -7.92 -6.72 -4.65
C VAL A 49 -6.48 -6.36 -5.05
N HIS A 50 -5.86 -5.39 -4.37
CA HIS A 50 -4.50 -4.94 -4.68
C HIS A 50 -3.46 -6.08 -4.64
N PRO A 51 -2.45 -6.11 -5.53
CA PRO A 51 -1.39 -7.12 -5.55
C PRO A 51 -0.68 -7.32 -4.21
N TYR A 52 -0.54 -6.26 -3.42
CA TYR A 52 0.02 -6.31 -2.06
C TYR A 52 -0.66 -7.36 -1.16
N PHE A 53 -1.97 -7.61 -1.33
CA PHE A 53 -2.71 -8.62 -0.56
C PHE A 53 -2.83 -9.97 -1.27
N SER A 54 -2.13 -10.19 -2.39
CA SER A 54 -2.21 -11.43 -3.18
C SER A 54 -1.92 -12.69 -2.34
N GLN A 55 -0.84 -12.65 -1.55
CA GLN A 55 -0.45 -13.76 -0.66
C GLN A 55 -1.51 -14.04 0.40
N VAL A 56 -2.10 -12.98 0.98
CA VAL A 56 -3.17 -13.11 1.97
C VAL A 56 -4.43 -13.73 1.34
N ARG A 57 -4.84 -13.27 0.15
CA ARG A 57 -5.99 -13.85 -0.57
C ARG A 57 -5.78 -15.32 -0.93
N ALA A 58 -4.57 -15.68 -1.34
CA ALA A 58 -4.22 -17.07 -1.63
C ALA A 58 -4.29 -17.95 -0.37
N ALA A 59 -3.76 -17.46 0.76
CA ALA A 59 -3.83 -18.14 2.04
C ALA A 59 -5.28 -18.33 2.52
N GLU A 60 -6.10 -17.28 2.47
CA GLU A 60 -7.53 -17.35 2.82
C GLU A 60 -8.30 -18.34 1.93
N SER A 61 -8.02 -18.35 0.62
CA SER A 61 -8.62 -19.31 -0.32
C SER A 61 -8.20 -20.76 -0.04
N CYS A 62 -6.99 -20.97 0.50
CA CYS A 62 -6.51 -22.29 0.91
C CYS A 62 -7.19 -22.75 2.20
N ARG A 63 -7.35 -21.84 3.18
CA ARG A 63 -8.10 -22.10 4.43
C ARG A 63 -9.54 -22.49 4.16
N MET A 64 -10.24 -21.75 3.30
CA MET A 64 -11.64 -22.03 2.95
C MET A 64 -11.84 -23.38 2.24
N ARG A 65 -10.84 -23.87 1.49
CA ARG A 65 -10.90 -25.20 0.84
C ARG A 65 -10.64 -26.37 1.77
N SER A 66 -10.13 -26.10 2.98
CA SER A 66 -9.84 -27.11 3.99
C SER A 66 -10.98 -27.24 5.02
N GLN A 67 -12.06 -26.47 4.87
CA GLN A 67 -13.32 -26.58 5.60
C GLN A 67 -14.39 -27.20 4.70
#